data_AF-A0A7W4QD50-F1
#
_entry.id   AF-A0A7W4QD50-F1
#
_cell.length_a   1.000
_cell.length_b   1.000
_cell.length_c   1.000
_cell.angle_alpha   90.00
_cell.angle_beta   90.00
_cell.angle_gamma   90.00
#
_symmetry.space_group_name_H-M   'P 1'
#
loop_
_entity.id
_entity.type
_entity.pdbx_description
1 polymer ?
#
loop_
_entity_poly.entity_id
_entity_poly.type
_entity_poly.pdbx_seq_one_letter_code
_entity_poly.pdbx_strand_id
1 'polypeptide(L)'
;MAEDYLYESNGVKTSSEKGKDGKAITPVYLKENSEENPLFVKGLQGEKGEPGPQGEPGPPGEPGQKGDPAVIEEGSIVHEMLGEKSVRSKNIGTGSVMPEHLNSEITKVLDELKQKMNNLESDLAALKGTEEEPTE
;
A
#
# COMPACT_ATOMS: atom_id res chain seq x y z
N MET A 1 -67.73 -13.49 -35.46
CA MET A 1 -67.75 -12.16 -36.12
C MET A 1 -66.45 -11.50 -35.71
N ALA A 2 -65.46 -11.41 -36.61
CA ALA A 2 -64.21 -10.72 -36.30
C ALA A 2 -64.49 -9.22 -36.27
N GLU A 3 -63.97 -8.49 -35.28
CA GLU A 3 -64.13 -7.04 -35.20
C GLU A 3 -63.16 -6.41 -36.19
N ASP A 4 -63.68 -5.89 -37.31
CA ASP A 4 -62.87 -5.20 -38.32
C ASP A 4 -62.23 -3.94 -37.70
N TYR A 5 -60.89 -3.90 -37.66
CA TYR A 5 -60.12 -2.78 -37.12
C TYR A 5 -59.39 -2.04 -38.24
N LEU A 6 -59.44 -0.71 -38.23
CA LEU A 6 -58.74 0.11 -39.21
C LEU A 6 -57.32 0.43 -38.71
N TYR A 7 -56.30 -0.12 -39.35
CA TYR A 7 -54.90 0.14 -39.00
C TYR A 7 -54.29 1.18 -39.95
N GLU A 8 -53.68 2.23 -39.40
CA GLU A 8 -52.97 3.26 -40.15
C GLU A 8 -51.46 3.13 -39.94
N SER A 9 -50.70 3.01 -41.03
CA SER A 9 -49.24 3.03 -41.00
C SER A 9 -48.72 3.83 -42.18
N ASN A 10 -47.79 4.76 -41.91
CA ASN A 10 -47.23 5.69 -42.91
C ASN A 10 -48.30 6.42 -43.74
N GLY A 11 -49.44 6.78 -43.13
CA GLY A 11 -50.55 7.49 -43.78
C GLY A 11 -51.48 6.63 -44.63
N VAL A 12 -51.28 5.30 -44.66
CA VAL A 12 -52.16 4.36 -45.38
C VAL A 12 -53.03 3.61 -44.37
N LYS A 13 -54.35 3.68 -44.56
CA LYS A 13 -55.36 2.96 -43.76
C LYS A 13 -55.72 1.64 -44.41
N THR A 14 -55.64 0.55 -43.65
CA THR A 14 -55.95 -0.81 -44.12
C THR A 14 -56.92 -1.50 -43.17
N SER A 15 -57.86 -2.28 -43.71
CA SER A 15 -58.68 -3.17 -42.88
C SER A 15 -57.77 -4.28 -42.36
N SER A 16 -57.68 -4.40 -41.03
CA SER A 16 -56.77 -5.31 -40.35
C SER A 16 -57.47 -5.99 -39.18
N GLU A 17 -57.00 -7.18 -38.84
CA GLU A 17 -57.43 -7.93 -37.67
C GLU A 17 -56.40 -7.74 -36.54
N LYS A 18 -56.83 -7.84 -35.28
CA LYS A 18 -55.90 -7.77 -34.15
C LYS A 18 -55.24 -9.13 -33.92
N GLY A 19 -53.92 -9.19 -34.09
CA GLY A 19 -53.11 -10.37 -33.81
C GLY A 19 -53.03 -10.70 -32.32
N LYS A 20 -52.65 -11.95 -32.02
CA LYS A 20 -52.53 -12.46 -30.62
C LYS A 20 -51.48 -11.70 -29.80
N ASP A 21 -50.47 -11.12 -30.43
CA ASP A 21 -49.43 -10.27 -29.84
C ASP A 21 -49.85 -8.79 -29.78
N GLY A 22 -51.09 -8.46 -30.16
CA GLY A 22 -51.62 -7.11 -30.21
C GLY A 22 -51.23 -6.31 -31.46
N LYS A 23 -50.43 -6.88 -32.36
CA LYS A 23 -50.06 -6.21 -33.63
C LYS A 23 -51.19 -6.37 -34.65
N ALA A 24 -51.39 -5.35 -35.48
CA ALA A 24 -52.35 -5.41 -36.57
C ALA A 24 -51.90 -6.42 -37.64
N ILE A 25 -52.82 -7.26 -38.09
CA ILE A 25 -52.62 -8.25 -39.14
C ILE A 25 -53.48 -7.84 -40.34
N THR A 26 -52.84 -7.48 -41.44
CA THR A 26 -53.54 -7.22 -42.71
C THR A 26 -53.58 -8.50 -43.53
N PRO A 27 -54.78 -9.06 -43.82
CA PRO A 27 -54.87 -10.26 -44.65
C PRO A 27 -54.52 -9.92 -46.10
N VAL A 28 -53.59 -10.68 -46.69
CA VAL A 28 -53.22 -10.57 -48.11
C VAL A 28 -53.73 -11.81 -48.84
N TYR A 29 -54.63 -11.62 -49.79
CA TYR A 29 -55.14 -12.70 -50.64
C TYR A 29 -54.32 -12.78 -51.92
N LEU A 30 -53.64 -13.90 -52.10
CA LEU A 30 -52.82 -14.16 -53.29
C LEU A 30 -53.67 -14.97 -54.28
N LYS A 31 -53.88 -14.44 -55.47
CA LYS A 31 -54.42 -15.23 -56.58
C LYS A 31 -53.28 -16.04 -57.22
N GLU A 32 -53.59 -17.28 -57.61
CA GLU A 32 -52.70 -18.15 -58.41
C GLU A 32 -51.43 -18.67 -57.70
N ASN A 33 -51.42 -18.75 -56.37
CA ASN A 33 -50.40 -19.53 -55.65
C ASN A 33 -50.66 -21.03 -55.93
N SER A 34 -49.82 -21.64 -56.76
CA SER A 34 -49.93 -23.03 -57.20
C SER A 34 -48.60 -23.76 -57.09
N GLU A 35 -48.59 -25.08 -57.35
CA GLU A 35 -47.34 -25.86 -57.42
C GLU A 35 -46.41 -25.37 -58.56
N GLU A 36 -46.96 -24.73 -59.60
CA GLU A 36 -46.21 -24.15 -60.72
C GLU A 36 -45.70 -22.72 -60.44
N ASN A 37 -46.33 -21.99 -59.50
CA ASN A 37 -45.90 -20.66 -59.06
C ASN A 37 -46.01 -20.51 -57.52
N PRO A 38 -45.14 -21.19 -56.76
CA PRO A 38 -45.19 -21.14 -55.30
C PRO A 38 -44.58 -19.84 -54.76
N LEU A 39 -45.29 -19.19 -53.82
CA LEU A 39 -44.73 -18.06 -53.08
C LEU A 39 -43.74 -18.53 -52.00
N PHE A 40 -42.50 -18.04 -52.07
CA PHE A 40 -41.49 -18.28 -51.03
C PHE A 40 -41.37 -17.09 -50.09
N VAL A 41 -41.82 -17.26 -48.84
CA VAL A 41 -41.55 -16.29 -47.77
C VAL A 41 -40.28 -16.70 -47.04
N LYS A 42 -39.17 -16.01 -47.31
CA LYS A 42 -37.91 -16.25 -46.60
C LYS A 42 -37.98 -15.60 -45.22
N GLY A 43 -37.98 -16.41 -44.17
CA GLY A 43 -37.84 -15.93 -42.80
C GLY A 43 -36.51 -15.18 -42.62
N LEU A 44 -36.53 -14.04 -41.94
CA LEU A 44 -35.30 -13.34 -41.56
C LEU A 44 -34.56 -14.17 -40.51
N GLN A 45 -33.25 -14.38 -40.71
CA GLN A 45 -32.40 -15.01 -39.70
C GLN A 45 -32.33 -14.09 -38.48
N GLY A 46 -32.60 -14.62 -37.29
CA GLY A 46 -32.47 -13.86 -36.05
C GLY A 46 -31.04 -13.34 -35.88
N GLU A 47 -30.90 -12.14 -35.32
CA GLU A 47 -29.59 -11.55 -35.07
C GLU A 47 -28.78 -12.41 -34.09
N LYS A 48 -27.47 -12.50 -34.33
CA LYS A 48 -26.55 -13.18 -33.43
C LYS A 48 -26.49 -12.39 -32.12
N GLY A 49 -26.71 -13.08 -30.99
CA GLY A 49 -26.62 -12.45 -29.67
C GLY A 49 -25.25 -11.81 -29.43
N GLU A 50 -25.24 -10.72 -28.65
CA GLU A 50 -24.03 -10.00 -28.29
C GLU A 50 -23.08 -10.88 -27.45
N PRO A 51 -21.75 -10.64 -27.53
CA PRO A 51 -20.79 -11.25 -26.61
C PRO A 51 -21.15 -10.96 -25.15
N GLY A 52 -20.95 -11.95 -24.27
CA GLY A 52 -21.17 -11.76 -22.84
C GLY A 52 -20.22 -10.71 -22.24
N PRO A 53 -20.56 -10.15 -21.07
CA PRO A 53 -19.72 -9.17 -20.39
C PRO A 53 -18.37 -9.77 -19.99
N GLN A 54 -17.34 -8.92 -19.93
CA GLN A 54 -16.04 -9.29 -19.39
C GLN A 54 -16.15 -9.64 -17.90
N GLY A 55 -15.44 -10.69 -17.46
CA GLY A 55 -15.40 -11.08 -16.06
C GLY A 55 -14.78 -10.02 -15.15
N GLU A 56 -15.15 -10.04 -13.87
CA GLU A 56 -14.64 -9.09 -12.88
C GLU A 56 -13.13 -9.27 -12.63
N PRO A 57 -12.41 -8.18 -12.28
CA PRO A 57 -11.03 -8.27 -11.83
C PRO A 57 -10.89 -9.22 -10.63
N GLY A 58 -9.77 -9.93 -10.57
CA GLY A 58 -9.44 -10.78 -9.42
C GLY A 58 -9.27 -9.96 -8.13
N PRO A 59 -9.40 -10.61 -6.95
CA PRO A 59 -9.20 -9.94 -5.68
C PRO A 59 -7.75 -9.44 -5.51
N PRO A 60 -7.53 -8.36 -4.76
CA PRO A 60 -6.18 -7.94 -4.36
C PRO A 60 -5.42 -9.06 -3.65
N GLY A 61 -4.10 -9.11 -3.87
CA GLY A 61 -3.22 -10.05 -3.17
C GLY A 61 -3.17 -9.79 -1.66
N GLU A 62 -2.80 -10.81 -0.89
CA GLU A 62 -2.66 -10.70 0.56
C GLU A 62 -1.51 -9.76 0.96
N PRO A 63 -1.64 -9.03 2.08
CA PRO A 63 -0.53 -8.25 2.64
C PRO A 63 0.70 -9.10 2.91
N GLY A 64 1.89 -8.54 2.65
CA GLY A 64 3.15 -9.21 2.99
C GLY A 64 3.30 -9.45 4.49
N GLN A 65 3.97 -10.54 4.86
CA GLN A 65 4.26 -10.85 6.25
C GLN A 65 5.21 -9.82 6.87
N LYS A 66 4.96 -9.47 8.13
CA LYS A 66 5.87 -8.62 8.90
C LYS A 66 7.17 -9.38 9.15
N GLY A 67 8.31 -8.76 8.85
CA GLY A 67 9.62 -9.34 9.16
C GLY A 67 9.86 -9.47 10.66
N ASP A 68 10.66 -10.48 11.03
CA ASP A 68 11.04 -10.74 12.42
C ASP A 68 11.96 -9.64 12.99
N PRO A 69 11.92 -9.39 14.31
CA PRO A 69 12.87 -8.50 14.95
C PRO A 69 14.31 -9.02 14.80
N ALA A 70 15.26 -8.12 14.60
CA ALA A 70 16.67 -8.47 14.66
C ALA A 70 17.06 -8.91 16.08
N VAL A 71 17.63 -10.11 16.20
CA VAL A 71 18.23 -10.61 17.44
C VAL A 71 19.70 -10.22 17.43
N ILE A 72 20.15 -9.48 18.46
CA ILE A 72 21.57 -9.15 18.66
C ILE A 72 22.08 -10.03 19.79
N GLU A 73 23.02 -10.92 19.48
CA GLU A 73 23.66 -11.78 20.48
C GLU A 73 24.85 -11.07 21.13
N GLU A 74 25.28 -11.57 22.28
CA GLU A 74 26.47 -11.06 22.98
C GLU A 74 27.71 -11.17 22.08
N GLY A 75 28.48 -10.08 22.00
CA GLY A 75 29.66 -10.00 21.12
C GLY A 75 29.37 -9.85 19.62
N SER A 76 28.09 -9.80 19.20
CA SER A 76 27.74 -9.67 17.78
C SER A 76 28.07 -8.32 17.16
N ILE A 77 28.36 -7.30 17.96
CA ILE A 77 28.73 -5.96 17.50
C ILE A 77 30.17 -5.66 17.91
N VAL A 78 31.10 -5.79 16.96
CA VAL A 78 32.51 -5.44 17.12
C VAL A 78 32.82 -4.09 16.47
N HIS A 79 33.91 -3.44 16.92
CA HIS A 79 34.30 -2.11 16.47
C HIS A 79 34.55 -2.00 14.95
N GLU A 80 34.93 -3.09 14.29
CA GLU A 80 35.13 -3.15 12.83
C GLU A 80 33.84 -2.95 12.03
N MET A 81 32.68 -3.32 12.61
CA MET A 81 31.38 -3.13 11.97
C MET A 81 30.82 -1.72 12.19
N LEU A 82 31.54 -0.88 12.91
CA LEU A 82 31.15 0.50 13.19
C LEU A 82 31.91 1.44 12.28
N GLY A 83 31.18 2.32 11.59
CA GLY A 83 31.80 3.41 10.86
C GLY A 83 32.52 4.40 11.80
N GLU A 84 33.48 5.14 11.25
CA GLU A 84 34.14 6.22 11.98
C GLU A 84 33.12 7.22 12.52
N LYS A 85 33.28 7.60 13.80
CA LYS A 85 32.38 8.54 14.50
C LYS A 85 30.91 8.10 14.53
N SER A 86 30.63 6.81 14.34
CA SER A 86 29.26 6.27 14.32
C SER A 86 28.63 6.23 15.72
N VAL A 87 29.42 5.94 16.75
CA VAL A 87 28.93 5.85 18.14
C VAL A 87 28.78 7.25 18.73
N ARG A 88 27.55 7.61 19.13
CA ARG A 88 27.24 8.89 19.77
C ARG A 88 27.11 8.74 21.28
N SER A 89 27.31 9.83 22.02
CA SER A 89 27.21 9.84 23.49
C SER A 89 25.88 9.30 24.01
N LYS A 90 24.76 9.63 23.35
CA LYS A 90 23.42 9.10 23.72
C LYS A 90 23.29 7.58 23.62
N ASN A 91 24.20 6.92 22.93
CA ASN A 91 24.23 5.47 22.73
C ASN A 91 25.17 4.77 23.74
N ILE A 92 25.93 5.51 24.53
CA ILE A 92 26.89 4.96 25.50
C ILE A 92 26.28 5.09 26.90
N GLY A 93 26.06 3.95 27.56
CA GLY A 93 25.60 3.89 28.95
C GLY A 93 26.74 3.80 29.95
N THR A 94 26.42 3.94 31.24
CA THR A 94 27.37 3.67 32.32
C THR A 94 27.85 2.22 32.24
N GLY A 95 29.16 2.02 32.27
CA GLY A 95 29.78 0.69 32.14
C GLY A 95 29.94 0.18 30.70
N SER A 96 29.44 0.89 29.69
CA SER A 96 29.65 0.50 28.28
C SER A 96 31.10 0.69 27.81
N VAL A 97 31.83 1.62 28.41
CA VAL A 97 33.26 1.85 28.16
C VAL A 97 34.01 1.67 29.47
N MET A 98 34.88 0.67 29.51
CA MET A 98 35.74 0.44 30.69
C MET A 98 37.03 1.25 30.56
N PRO A 99 37.60 1.78 31.66
CA PRO A 99 38.81 2.61 31.64
C PRO A 99 40.00 1.95 30.92
N GLU A 100 40.15 0.64 31.06
CA GLU A 100 41.20 -0.17 30.42
C GLU A 100 41.09 -0.23 28.89
N HIS A 101 39.93 0.11 28.32
CA HIS A 101 39.70 0.13 26.88
C HIS A 101 39.81 1.54 26.28
N LEU A 102 40.15 2.56 27.09
CA LEU A 102 40.46 3.89 26.60
C LEU A 102 41.84 3.90 25.92
N ASN A 103 41.98 4.73 24.90
CA ASN A 103 43.27 4.89 24.23
C ASN A 103 44.30 5.56 25.18
N SER A 104 45.59 5.34 24.90
CA SER A 104 46.68 5.83 25.75
C SER A 104 46.76 7.36 25.84
N GLU A 105 46.31 8.09 24.81
CA GLU A 105 46.27 9.55 24.81
C GLU A 105 45.24 10.09 25.81
N ILE A 106 44.04 9.52 25.83
CA ILE A 106 42.97 9.89 26.76
C ILE A 106 43.41 9.54 28.20
N THR A 107 44.00 8.36 28.40
CA THR A 107 44.50 7.95 29.72
C THR A 107 45.56 8.93 30.24
N LYS A 108 46.50 9.35 29.40
CA LYS A 108 47.50 10.39 29.75
C LYS A 108 46.84 11.70 30.16
N VAL A 109 45.86 12.18 29.39
CA VAL A 109 45.13 13.42 29.72
C VAL A 109 44.42 13.30 31.08
N LEU A 110 43.81 12.16 31.37
CA LEU A 110 43.16 11.92 32.66
C LEU A 110 44.16 11.90 33.82
N ASP A 111 45.33 11.29 33.63
CA ASP A 111 46.37 11.24 34.65
C ASP A 111 47.02 12.61 34.90
N GLU A 112 47.25 13.40 33.84
CA GLU A 112 47.70 14.79 33.96
C GLU A 112 46.67 15.65 34.72
N LEU A 113 45.37 15.46 34.45
CA LEU A 113 44.30 16.15 35.17
C LEU A 113 44.27 15.77 36.66
N LYS A 114 44.40 14.47 36.98
CA LYS A 114 44.50 14.00 38.37
C LYS A 114 45.70 14.63 39.08
N GLN A 115 46.85 14.67 38.41
CA GLN A 115 48.05 15.28 38.98
C GLN A 115 47.85 16.77 39.27
N LYS A 116 47.25 17.52 38.34
CA LYS A 116 46.91 18.93 38.56
C LYS A 116 45.94 19.12 39.73
N MET A 117 44.94 18.26 39.86
CA MET A 117 44.03 18.27 41.01
C MET A 117 44.76 18.05 42.33
N ASN A 118 45.62 17.03 42.42
CA ASN A 118 46.36 16.73 43.63
C ASN A 118 47.30 17.87 44.04
N ASN A 119 47.94 18.52 43.07
CA ASN A 119 48.78 19.70 43.32
C ASN A 119 47.94 20.87 43.86
N LEU A 120 46.78 21.15 43.24
CA LEU A 120 45.86 22.20 43.71
C LEU A 120 45.32 21.91 45.11
N GLU A 121 45.02 20.65 45.43
CA GLU A 121 44.62 20.24 46.79
C GLU A 121 45.73 20.47 47.81
N SER A 122 46.98 20.16 47.45
CA SER A 122 48.15 20.42 48.28
C SER A 122 48.37 21.91 48.51
N ASP A 123 48.30 22.73 47.46
CA ASP A 123 48.46 24.18 47.55
C ASP A 123 47.34 24.81 48.42
N LEU A 124 46.10 24.34 48.26
CA LEU A 124 44.97 24.78 49.08
C LEU A 124 45.17 24.41 50.56
N ALA A 125 45.69 23.22 50.85
CA ALA A 125 45.99 22.81 52.21
C ALA A 125 47.09 23.69 52.83
N ALA A 126 48.13 24.03 52.06
CA ALA A 126 49.19 24.93 52.51
C ALA A 126 48.68 26.34 52.82
N LEU A 127 47.80 26.90 51.98
CA LEU A 127 47.19 28.22 52.20
C LEU A 127 46.27 28.26 53.43
N LYS A 128 45.48 27.20 53.67
CA LYS A 128 44.63 27.11 54.87
C LYS A 128 45.43 26.90 56.16
N GLY A 129 46.54 26.17 56.08
CA GLY A 129 47.43 25.95 57.24
C GLY A 129 48.23 27.18 57.65
N THR A 130 48.28 28.22 56.82
CA THR A 130 48.98 29.49 57.12
C THR A 130 48.10 30.57 57.76
N GLU A 131 46.80 30.33 57.96
CA GLU A 131 45.88 31.30 58.60
C GLU A 131 45.67 31.07 60.12
N GLU A 132 46.23 30.01 60.71
CA GLU A 132 46.28 29.86 62.17
C GLU A 132 47.57 30.48 62.72
N GLU A 133 47.59 31.82 62.87
CA GLU A 133 48.57 32.46 63.76
C GLU A 133 48.23 32.11 65.22
N PRO A 134 49.26 31.81 66.04
CA PRO A 134 49.09 31.44 67.44
C PRO A 134 48.60 32.63 68.26
N THR A 135 47.39 32.52 68.79
CA THR A 135 47.00 33.28 69.97
C THR A 135 47.80 32.77 71.17
N GLU A 136 48.84 33.51 71.58
CA GLU A 136 49.07 34.01 72.95
C GLU A 136 50.30 34.93 73.02
#